data_AF-A0A965TZZ9-F1
#
_entry.id   AF-A0A965TZZ9-F1
#
_cell.length_a   1.000
_cell.length_b   1.000
_cell.length_c   1.000
_cell.angle_alpha   90.00
_cell.angle_beta   90.00
_cell.angle_gamma   90.00
#
_symmetry.space_group_name_H-M   'P 1'
#
loop_
_entity.id
_entity.type
_entity.pdbx_description
1 polymer ?
#
loop_
_entity_poly.entity_id
_entity_poly.type
_entity_poly.pdbx_seq_one_letter_code
_entity_poly.pdbx_strand_id
1 'polypeptide(L)'
;MNERIVEDFVCEELKNLGYINIEKQSSKNSLIQQALNKASKSGKGNSGRPEFIVQFSNAPDVVMIVECKADSKKHQSANLSDPVNYAVDGVLHYASFLTKNFKVIALAVSGENEKKLSSFVVTEKARKELNLTKIMDEVYYTNSVAQELRGEMLQEANLLNYAKIIHNYLRDFAKLSETEKPLIVGGALIALYDRTFRESYNTIPTAQRLASETVRAIQQVLEDSNIDGDKINSIIQPYSFIAVHPELTKGDTLVTFLKMLENNVYHSTYSSIDMVGEFYKEFLRYTGGDKKGLGIVLTPTHVTELFCKLANLTVNSVVVDPCCGTGGFLISAMHDMLTQAGDDTDLQKKIKQNNLVGIEQSPNMFALACSNMILRGDGKANLKMGSCFGFRDSIKAHRPTVGMINPPYSQKWSSDDK
;
A
#
# COMPACT_ATOMS: atom_id res chain seq x y z
N MET A 1 16.31 -30.80 -22.98
CA MET A 1 15.90 -30.57 -21.59
C MET A 1 14.43 -30.93 -21.46
N ASN A 2 14.11 -31.89 -20.59
CA ASN A 2 12.79 -32.42 -20.29
C ASN A 2 12.34 -31.98 -18.88
N GLU A 3 11.38 -31.06 -18.82
CA GLU A 3 10.82 -30.51 -17.57
C GLU A 3 10.20 -31.58 -16.68
N ARG A 4 9.69 -32.68 -17.27
CA ARG A 4 9.09 -33.79 -16.52
C ARG A 4 10.05 -34.44 -15.54
N ILE A 5 11.36 -34.43 -15.81
CA ILE A 5 12.36 -34.97 -14.89
C ILE A 5 12.40 -34.12 -13.59
N VAL A 6 12.25 -32.80 -13.73
CA VAL A 6 12.19 -31.88 -12.59
C VAL A 6 10.86 -32.05 -11.85
N GLU A 7 9.75 -32.15 -12.58
CA GLU A 7 8.42 -32.38 -12.00
C GLU A 7 8.37 -33.69 -11.21
N ASP A 8 8.88 -34.80 -11.77
CA ASP A 8 8.88 -36.11 -11.13
C ASP A 8 9.74 -36.10 -9.86
N PHE A 9 10.91 -35.45 -9.89
CA PHE A 9 11.73 -35.23 -8.69
C PHE A 9 10.95 -34.49 -7.59
N VAL A 10 10.28 -33.38 -7.93
CA VAL A 10 9.51 -32.62 -6.93
C VAL A 10 8.35 -33.44 -6.37
N CYS A 11 7.63 -34.16 -7.23
CA CYS A 11 6.52 -35.03 -6.84
C CYS A 11 6.98 -36.14 -5.88
N GLU A 12 8.11 -36.78 -6.16
CA GLU A 12 8.69 -37.81 -5.29
C GLU A 12 9.09 -37.21 -3.94
N GLU A 13 9.78 -36.07 -3.92
CA GLU A 13 10.20 -35.48 -2.64
C GLU A 13 9.06 -34.98 -1.78
N LEU A 14 8.01 -34.41 -2.38
CA LEU A 14 6.80 -34.07 -1.65
C LEU A 14 6.16 -35.33 -1.03
N LYS A 15 6.09 -36.44 -1.77
CA LYS A 15 5.57 -37.70 -1.20
C LYS A 15 6.45 -38.24 -0.08
N ASN A 16 7.78 -38.20 -0.24
CA ASN A 16 8.73 -38.64 0.79
C ASN A 16 8.61 -37.83 2.08
N LEU A 17 8.30 -36.53 1.96
CA LEU A 17 8.07 -35.62 3.09
C LEU A 17 6.65 -35.74 3.68
N GLY A 18 5.82 -36.65 3.16
CA GLY A 18 4.50 -36.96 3.70
C GLY A 18 3.36 -36.07 3.19
N TYR A 19 3.56 -35.30 2.11
CA TYR A 19 2.47 -34.53 1.51
C TYR A 19 1.49 -35.47 0.79
N ILE A 20 0.21 -35.37 1.14
CA ILE A 20 -0.85 -36.27 0.65
C ILE A 20 -1.67 -35.60 -0.46
N ASN A 21 -2.01 -34.32 -0.30
CA ASN A 21 -2.92 -33.60 -1.20
C ASN A 21 -2.15 -32.87 -2.31
N ILE A 22 -1.42 -33.63 -3.13
CA ILE A 22 -0.64 -33.09 -4.26
C ILE A 22 -1.49 -33.19 -5.54
N GLU A 23 -1.87 -32.05 -6.10
CA GLU A 23 -2.67 -31.96 -7.33
C GLU A 23 -1.84 -31.37 -8.47
N LYS A 24 -1.93 -31.94 -9.67
CA LYS A 24 -1.20 -31.46 -10.86
C LYS A 24 -2.08 -30.51 -11.68
N GLN A 25 -1.56 -29.34 -12.04
CA GLN A 25 -2.14 -28.34 -12.97
C GLN A 25 -3.51 -27.74 -12.62
N SER A 26 -4.33 -28.40 -11.80
CA SER A 26 -5.65 -27.95 -11.39
C SER A 26 -5.98 -28.50 -10.01
N SER A 27 -6.81 -27.79 -9.26
CA SER A 27 -7.23 -28.19 -7.91
C SER A 27 -8.73 -28.53 -7.87
N LYS A 28 -9.09 -29.51 -7.04
CA LYS A 28 -10.48 -29.82 -6.67
C LYS A 28 -11.07 -28.80 -5.70
N ASN A 29 -10.23 -27.98 -5.05
CA ASN A 29 -10.70 -26.92 -4.17
C ASN A 29 -11.24 -25.76 -5.02
N SER A 30 -12.53 -25.46 -4.85
CA SER A 30 -13.24 -24.46 -5.65
C SER A 30 -12.66 -23.05 -5.49
N LEU A 31 -12.13 -22.69 -4.31
CA LEU A 31 -11.51 -21.39 -4.08
C LEU A 31 -10.18 -21.27 -4.83
N ILE A 32 -9.35 -22.32 -4.78
CA ILE A 32 -8.09 -22.36 -5.53
C ILE A 32 -8.37 -22.29 -7.04
N GLN A 33 -9.36 -23.05 -7.51
CA GLN A 33 -9.75 -23.05 -8.92
C GLN A 33 -10.23 -21.66 -9.38
N GLN A 34 -11.07 -20.99 -8.59
CA GLN A 34 -11.55 -19.64 -8.88
C GLN A 34 -10.42 -18.62 -8.91
N ALA A 35 -9.48 -18.69 -7.96
CA ALA A 35 -8.31 -17.82 -7.92
C ALA A 35 -7.43 -18.02 -9.17
N LEU A 36 -7.14 -19.26 -9.54
CA LEU A 36 -6.28 -19.58 -10.68
C LEU A 36 -6.94 -19.34 -12.04
N ASN A 37 -8.27 -19.28 -12.14
CA ASN A 37 -8.94 -18.98 -13.41
C ASN A 37 -8.54 -17.63 -14.03
N LYS A 38 -8.12 -16.67 -13.20
CA LYS A 38 -7.62 -15.37 -13.67
C LYS A 38 -6.10 -15.29 -13.79
N ALA A 39 -5.38 -16.37 -13.47
CA ALA A 39 -3.94 -16.36 -13.28
C ALA A 39 -3.13 -16.74 -14.55
N SER A 40 -3.58 -16.35 -15.75
CA SER A 40 -2.83 -16.65 -16.98
C SER A 40 -1.46 -15.98 -16.99
N LYS A 41 -0.39 -16.74 -17.19
CA LYS A 41 0.96 -16.16 -17.38
C LYS A 41 1.10 -15.38 -18.69
N SER A 42 0.32 -15.76 -19.71
CA SER A 42 0.38 -15.15 -21.06
C SER A 42 -0.51 -13.92 -21.24
N GLY A 43 -1.28 -13.53 -20.21
CA GLY A 43 -2.25 -12.43 -20.30
C GLY A 43 -3.47 -12.68 -21.19
N LYS A 44 -3.57 -13.83 -21.88
CA LYS A 44 -4.64 -14.12 -22.86
C LYS A 44 -5.94 -14.70 -22.26
N GLY A 45 -6.22 -14.48 -20.97
CA GLY A 45 -7.47 -14.87 -20.33
C GLY A 45 -7.68 -16.37 -20.05
N ASN A 46 -6.64 -17.21 -20.20
CA ASN A 46 -6.70 -18.64 -19.85
C ASN A 46 -6.37 -18.88 -18.37
N SER A 47 -6.95 -19.91 -17.74
CA SER A 47 -6.63 -20.28 -16.35
C SER A 47 -5.14 -20.56 -16.16
N GLY A 48 -4.59 -20.09 -15.03
CA GLY A 48 -3.26 -20.45 -14.56
C GLY A 48 -3.20 -21.92 -14.17
N ARG A 49 -2.05 -22.55 -14.44
CA ARG A 49 -1.81 -23.98 -14.20
C ARG A 49 -0.40 -24.14 -13.62
N PRO A 50 -0.24 -24.02 -12.29
CA PRO A 50 0.99 -24.41 -11.62
C PRO A 50 1.27 -25.89 -11.81
N GLU A 51 2.52 -26.33 -11.87
CA GLU A 51 2.82 -27.76 -12.05
C GLU A 51 2.27 -28.59 -10.90
N PHE A 52 2.42 -28.09 -9.66
CA PHE A 52 1.80 -28.70 -8.49
C PHE A 52 1.09 -27.67 -7.60
N ILE A 53 0.00 -28.13 -7.01
CA ILE A 53 -0.77 -27.44 -5.97
C ILE A 53 -0.86 -28.41 -4.81
N VAL A 54 -0.37 -28.00 -3.64
CA VAL A 54 -0.32 -28.84 -2.45
C VAL A 54 -1.12 -28.17 -1.34
N GLN A 55 -2.20 -28.82 -0.91
CA GLN A 55 -3.00 -28.38 0.23
C GLN A 55 -2.49 -29.02 1.51
N PHE A 56 -2.26 -28.19 2.53
CA PHE A 56 -1.68 -28.60 3.80
C PHE A 56 -2.77 -29.25 4.66
N SER A 57 -2.49 -30.44 5.20
CA SER A 57 -3.51 -31.22 5.92
C SER A 57 -3.85 -30.62 7.27
N ASN A 58 -2.86 -30.04 7.95
CA ASN A 58 -2.99 -29.45 9.29
C ASN A 58 -3.14 -27.92 9.25
N ALA A 59 -3.07 -27.31 8.06
CA ALA A 59 -3.23 -25.88 7.85
C ALA A 59 -3.99 -25.61 6.53
N PRO A 60 -5.33 -25.79 6.51
CA PRO A 60 -6.13 -25.72 5.28
C PRO A 60 -6.19 -24.32 4.64
N ASP A 61 -5.79 -23.28 5.39
CA ASP A 61 -5.60 -21.91 4.92
C ASP A 61 -4.23 -21.66 4.29
N VAL A 62 -3.32 -22.64 4.34
CA VAL A 62 -2.00 -22.62 3.70
C VAL A 62 -2.02 -23.48 2.44
N VAL A 63 -1.54 -22.92 1.33
CA VAL A 63 -1.36 -23.65 0.07
C VAL A 63 0.06 -23.49 -0.41
N MET A 64 0.68 -24.58 -0.86
CA MET A 64 1.91 -24.52 -1.63
C MET A 64 1.60 -24.64 -3.11
N ILE A 65 2.23 -23.79 -3.91
CA ILE A 65 2.26 -23.92 -5.36
C ILE A 65 3.70 -24.12 -5.81
N VAL A 66 3.85 -24.94 -6.85
CA VAL A 66 5.16 -25.28 -7.39
C VAL A 66 5.21 -24.90 -8.85
N GLU A 67 6.29 -24.22 -9.23
CA GLU A 67 6.68 -24.02 -10.62
C GLU A 67 7.97 -24.78 -10.96
N CYS A 68 7.98 -25.50 -12.09
CA CYS A 68 9.18 -26.20 -12.58
C CYS A 68 9.69 -25.59 -13.89
N LYS A 69 11.02 -25.61 -14.10
CA LYS A 69 11.64 -25.38 -15.43
C LYS A 69 12.78 -26.36 -15.68
N ALA A 70 12.86 -26.89 -16.90
CA ALA A 70 13.90 -27.86 -17.23
C ALA A 70 15.34 -27.29 -17.16
N ASP A 71 15.52 -26.02 -17.56
CA ASP A 71 16.81 -25.34 -17.65
C ASP A 71 17.11 -24.52 -16.38
N SER A 72 18.27 -24.73 -15.76
CA SER A 72 18.71 -23.99 -14.57
C SER A 72 19.04 -22.51 -14.85
N LYS A 73 19.18 -22.12 -16.12
CA LYS A 73 19.25 -20.72 -16.55
C LYS A 73 17.90 -20.02 -16.55
N LYS A 74 16.80 -20.79 -16.55
CA LYS A 74 15.42 -20.31 -16.47
C LYS A 74 14.86 -20.35 -15.05
N HIS A 75 15.73 -20.23 -14.04
CA HIS A 75 15.30 -20.22 -12.63
C HIS A 75 14.56 -18.93 -12.27
N GLN A 76 15.19 -17.77 -12.54
CA GLN A 76 14.68 -16.46 -12.19
C GLN A 76 15.13 -15.43 -13.23
N SER A 77 14.25 -14.51 -13.64
CA SER A 77 14.64 -13.39 -14.50
C SER A 77 15.32 -12.27 -13.70
N ALA A 78 16.05 -11.38 -14.37
CA ALA A 78 16.75 -10.29 -13.70
C ALA A 78 15.81 -9.37 -12.88
N ASN A 79 14.57 -9.19 -13.34
CA ASN A 79 13.62 -8.22 -12.79
C ASN A 79 12.32 -8.88 -12.25
N LEU A 80 12.23 -10.22 -12.20
CA LEU A 80 11.02 -10.94 -11.79
C LEU A 80 9.75 -10.68 -12.63
N SER A 81 9.91 -10.37 -13.92
CA SER A 81 8.83 -9.92 -14.81
C SER A 81 8.48 -10.88 -15.95
N ASP A 82 9.07 -12.07 -16.02
CA ASP A 82 8.81 -13.04 -17.09
C ASP A 82 8.26 -14.36 -16.52
N PRO A 83 6.97 -14.38 -16.11
CA PRO A 83 6.36 -15.54 -15.48
C PRO A 83 6.13 -16.72 -16.42
N VAL A 84 6.27 -16.52 -17.74
CA VAL A 84 6.13 -17.59 -18.73
C VAL A 84 7.42 -18.41 -18.79
N ASN A 85 8.57 -17.75 -18.86
CA ASN A 85 9.83 -18.43 -19.13
C ASN A 85 10.60 -18.83 -17.89
N TYR A 86 10.34 -18.21 -16.72
CA TYR A 86 11.14 -18.41 -15.51
C TYR A 86 10.34 -19.01 -14.35
N ALA A 87 10.97 -19.92 -13.60
CA ALA A 87 10.30 -20.66 -12.52
C ALA A 87 9.86 -19.77 -11.36
N VAL A 88 10.77 -18.94 -10.84
CA VAL A 88 10.49 -18.01 -9.72
C VAL A 88 9.41 -17.00 -10.09
N ASP A 89 9.55 -16.37 -11.24
CA ASP A 89 8.58 -15.42 -11.78
C ASP A 89 7.19 -16.07 -11.93
N GLY A 90 7.15 -17.30 -12.48
CA GLY A 90 5.92 -18.05 -12.70
C GLY A 90 5.20 -18.43 -11.41
N VAL A 91 5.93 -18.92 -10.40
CA VAL A 91 5.31 -19.28 -9.11
C VAL A 91 4.83 -18.06 -8.35
N LEU A 92 5.56 -16.94 -8.40
CA LEU A 92 5.17 -15.69 -7.74
C LEU A 92 3.96 -15.05 -8.41
N HIS A 93 3.88 -15.13 -9.74
CA HIS A 93 2.69 -14.74 -10.49
C HIS A 93 1.46 -15.49 -9.97
N TYR A 94 1.50 -16.83 -9.90
CA TYR A 94 0.38 -17.60 -9.36
C TYR A 94 0.10 -17.31 -7.88
N ALA A 95 1.13 -17.09 -7.07
CA ALA A 95 0.98 -16.75 -5.66
C ALA A 95 0.13 -15.48 -5.49
N SER A 96 0.35 -14.46 -6.31
CA SER A 96 -0.37 -13.18 -6.23
C SER A 96 -1.90 -13.30 -6.39
N PHE A 97 -2.39 -14.35 -7.06
CA PHE A 97 -3.83 -14.61 -7.18
C PHE A 97 -4.37 -15.38 -5.98
N LEU A 98 -3.55 -16.25 -5.38
CA LEU A 98 -3.96 -17.12 -4.28
C LEU A 98 -3.88 -16.44 -2.91
N THR A 99 -3.02 -15.44 -2.74
CA THR A 99 -2.84 -14.71 -1.48
C THR A 99 -4.12 -14.05 -0.97
N LYS A 100 -5.09 -13.80 -1.87
CA LYS A 100 -6.42 -13.27 -1.54
C LYS A 100 -7.24 -14.16 -0.61
N ASN A 101 -6.99 -15.47 -0.64
CA ASN A 101 -7.76 -16.46 0.11
C ASN A 101 -6.88 -17.38 0.96
N PHE A 102 -5.59 -17.47 0.67
CA PHE A 102 -4.67 -18.41 1.29
C PHE A 102 -3.37 -17.73 1.70
N LYS A 103 -2.66 -18.32 2.66
CA LYS A 103 -1.24 -18.06 2.86
C LYS A 103 -0.45 -18.96 1.92
N VAL A 104 0.41 -18.37 1.10
CA VAL A 104 0.99 -19.11 -0.02
C VAL A 104 2.45 -19.42 0.24
N ILE A 105 2.83 -20.68 0.06
CA ILE A 105 4.22 -21.08 -0.14
C ILE A 105 4.46 -21.19 -1.63
N ALA A 106 5.32 -20.33 -2.17
CA ALA A 106 5.70 -20.38 -3.57
C ALA A 106 7.03 -21.11 -3.71
N LEU A 107 7.05 -22.27 -4.37
CA LEU A 107 8.25 -23.08 -4.59
C LEU A 107 8.61 -23.09 -6.08
N ALA A 108 9.80 -22.64 -6.42
CA ALA A 108 10.35 -22.71 -7.78
C ALA A 108 11.50 -23.70 -7.83
N VAL A 109 11.46 -24.62 -8.80
CA VAL A 109 12.53 -25.60 -9.02
C VAL A 109 12.95 -25.58 -10.48
N SER A 110 14.25 -25.54 -10.75
CA SER A 110 14.74 -25.66 -12.12
C SER A 110 16.03 -26.45 -12.26
N GLY A 111 16.27 -27.03 -13.44
CA GLY A 111 17.47 -27.79 -13.75
C GLY A 111 17.34 -29.30 -13.57
N GLU A 112 17.63 -30.05 -14.63
CA GLU A 112 17.62 -31.52 -14.62
C GLU A 112 18.77 -32.14 -13.80
N ASN A 113 20.00 -31.70 -14.07
CA ASN A 113 21.21 -32.28 -13.47
C ASN A 113 21.56 -31.60 -12.14
N GLU A 114 21.66 -30.27 -12.17
CA GLU A 114 21.88 -29.44 -10.98
C GLU A 114 20.61 -28.63 -10.71
N LYS A 115 19.92 -29.03 -9.63
CA LYS A 115 18.64 -28.45 -9.24
C LYS A 115 18.87 -27.15 -8.50
N LYS A 116 18.24 -26.08 -8.96
CA LYS A 116 18.08 -24.83 -8.24
C LYS A 116 16.70 -24.80 -7.60
N LEU A 117 16.66 -24.34 -6.35
CA LEU A 117 15.44 -24.23 -5.58
C LEU A 117 15.37 -22.83 -4.98
N SER A 118 14.21 -22.19 -5.11
CA SER A 118 13.86 -20.97 -4.37
C SER A 118 12.48 -21.17 -3.78
N SER A 119 12.28 -20.69 -2.55
CA SER A 119 10.98 -20.79 -1.89
C SER A 119 10.66 -19.52 -1.13
N PHE A 120 9.38 -19.17 -1.12
CA PHE A 120 8.89 -17.92 -0.55
C PHE A 120 7.66 -18.17 0.29
N VAL A 121 7.55 -17.46 1.41
CA VAL A 121 6.26 -17.17 2.04
C VAL A 121 5.72 -15.93 1.35
N VAL A 122 4.48 -16.01 0.86
CA VAL A 122 3.78 -14.92 0.19
C VAL A 122 2.43 -14.71 0.88
N THR A 123 2.19 -13.49 1.33
CA THR A 123 0.92 -13.03 1.90
C THR A 123 0.36 -11.90 1.03
N GLU A 124 -0.82 -11.37 1.36
CA GLU A 124 -1.32 -10.15 0.69
C GLU A 124 -0.40 -8.94 0.94
N LYS A 125 0.33 -8.91 2.06
CA LYS A 125 1.11 -7.75 2.50
C LYS A 125 2.60 -7.86 2.22
N ALA A 126 3.14 -9.08 2.19
CA ALA A 126 4.57 -9.30 2.18
C ALA A 126 4.96 -10.54 1.37
N ARG A 127 6.23 -10.54 0.93
CA ARG A 127 6.91 -11.68 0.32
C ARG A 127 8.27 -11.83 0.99
N LYS A 128 8.57 -13.03 1.48
CA LYS A 128 9.86 -13.37 2.09
C LYS A 128 10.44 -14.64 1.50
N GLU A 129 11.66 -14.56 1.00
CA GLU A 129 12.42 -15.73 0.57
C GLU A 129 12.97 -16.50 1.77
N LEU A 130 12.86 -17.84 1.73
CA LEU A 130 13.27 -18.74 2.81
C LEU A 130 14.71 -19.26 2.65
N ASN A 131 15.38 -18.95 1.52
CA ASN A 131 16.77 -19.33 1.24
C ASN A 131 17.07 -20.82 1.50
N LEU A 132 16.20 -21.70 1.00
CA LEU A 132 16.29 -23.14 1.20
C LEU A 132 17.10 -23.81 0.09
N THR A 133 17.83 -24.86 0.44
CA THR A 133 18.54 -25.73 -0.52
C THR A 133 17.80 -27.02 -0.84
N LYS A 134 16.70 -27.31 -0.14
CA LYS A 134 15.86 -28.50 -0.30
C LYS A 134 14.40 -28.20 0.02
N ILE A 135 13.50 -29.05 -0.46
CA ILE A 135 12.07 -29.02 -0.09
C ILE A 135 11.95 -29.46 1.38
N MET A 136 11.12 -28.75 2.15
CA MET A 136 10.91 -29.02 3.57
C MET A 136 9.53 -29.59 3.85
N ASP A 137 9.33 -30.13 5.05
CA ASP A 137 8.04 -30.67 5.47
C ASP A 137 6.98 -29.58 5.76
N GLU A 138 5.75 -30.02 5.95
CA GLU A 138 4.59 -29.16 6.22
C GLU A 138 4.80 -28.32 7.51
N VAL A 139 5.49 -28.88 8.52
CA VAL A 139 5.75 -28.20 9.81
C VAL A 139 6.69 -27.01 9.63
N TYR A 140 7.76 -27.15 8.83
CA TYR A 140 8.68 -26.05 8.56
C TYR A 140 8.00 -24.89 7.86
N TYR A 141 7.21 -25.17 6.81
CA TYR A 141 6.56 -24.12 6.04
C TYR A 141 5.44 -23.44 6.82
N THR A 142 4.62 -24.18 7.57
CA THR A 142 3.59 -23.59 8.44
C THR A 142 4.20 -22.70 9.52
N ASN A 143 5.32 -23.11 10.13
CA ASN A 143 6.05 -22.26 11.07
C ASN A 143 6.62 -20.99 10.41
N SER A 144 7.10 -21.10 9.17
CA SER A 144 7.61 -19.97 8.40
C SER A 144 6.50 -18.96 8.07
N VAL A 145 5.30 -19.43 7.70
CA VAL A 145 4.10 -18.60 7.52
C VAL A 145 3.71 -17.94 8.84
N ALA A 146 3.65 -18.70 9.94
CA ALA A 146 3.30 -18.15 11.26
C ALA A 146 4.30 -17.08 11.74
N GLN A 147 5.59 -17.26 11.44
CA GLN A 147 6.62 -16.25 11.75
C GLN A 147 6.42 -14.97 10.95
N GLU A 148 6.07 -15.08 9.66
CA GLU A 148 5.81 -13.91 8.81
C GLU A 148 4.59 -13.13 9.30
N LEU A 149 3.48 -13.82 9.60
CA LEU A 149 2.27 -13.18 10.12
C LEU A 149 2.51 -12.50 11.48
N ARG A 150 3.31 -13.09 12.37
CA ARG A 150 3.74 -12.43 13.62
C ARG A 150 4.53 -11.16 13.35
N GLY A 151 5.40 -11.18 12.34
CA GLY A 151 6.15 -10.01 11.88
C GLY A 151 5.24 -8.88 11.42
N GLU A 152 4.24 -9.19 10.59
CA GLU A 152 3.22 -8.22 10.13
C GLU A 152 2.45 -7.61 11.32
N MET A 153 1.96 -8.43 12.25
CA MET A 153 1.24 -7.96 13.44
C MET A 153 2.10 -7.06 14.34
N LEU A 154 3.38 -7.40 14.52
CA LEU A 154 4.31 -6.58 15.30
C LEU A 154 4.52 -5.21 14.67
N GLN A 155 4.62 -5.13 13.34
CA GLN A 155 4.73 -3.85 12.63
C GLN A 155 3.49 -2.97 12.84
N GLU A 156 2.28 -3.53 12.72
CA GLU A 156 1.04 -2.79 12.98
C GLU A 156 0.94 -2.32 14.44
N ALA A 157 1.26 -3.19 15.40
CA ALA A 157 1.27 -2.83 16.81
C ALA A 157 2.28 -1.71 17.12
N ASN A 158 3.46 -1.77 16.49
CA ASN A 158 4.47 -0.73 16.59
C ASN A 158 3.98 0.60 16.02
N LEU A 159 3.34 0.59 14.85
CA LEU A 159 2.78 1.80 14.25
C LEU A 159 1.74 2.47 15.16
N LEU A 160 0.80 1.71 15.72
CA LEU A 160 -0.17 2.22 16.68
C LEU A 160 0.50 2.80 17.94
N ASN A 161 1.53 2.13 18.44
CA ASN A 161 2.30 2.62 19.57
C ASN A 161 3.03 3.94 19.24
N TYR A 162 3.64 4.05 18.06
CA TYR A 162 4.27 5.30 17.60
C TYR A 162 3.24 6.42 17.42
N ALA A 163 2.08 6.13 16.86
CA ALA A 163 0.99 7.09 16.76
C ALA A 163 0.56 7.60 18.14
N LYS A 164 0.44 6.74 19.14
CA LYS A 164 0.15 7.14 20.52
C LYS A 164 1.26 7.99 21.15
N ILE A 165 2.53 7.62 20.95
CA ILE A 165 3.69 8.39 21.45
C ILE A 165 3.69 9.78 20.83
N ILE A 166 3.52 9.88 19.52
CA ILE A 166 3.47 11.15 18.79
C ILE A 166 2.25 11.98 19.22
N HIS A 167 1.07 11.36 19.38
CA HIS A 167 -0.13 12.05 19.88
C HIS A 167 0.12 12.74 21.22
N ASN A 168 0.69 12.00 22.19
CA ASN A 168 1.00 12.53 23.51
C ASN A 168 2.04 13.64 23.42
N TYR A 169 3.09 13.46 22.61
CA TYR A 169 4.11 14.49 22.41
C TYR A 169 3.52 15.80 21.85
N LEU A 170 2.70 15.69 20.81
CA LEU A 170 2.05 16.85 20.19
C LEU A 170 1.02 17.53 21.11
N ARG A 171 0.38 16.77 22.01
CA ARG A 171 -0.53 17.31 23.02
C ARG A 171 0.23 18.04 24.14
N ASP A 172 1.25 17.39 24.70
CA ASP A 172 1.86 17.81 25.96
C ASP A 172 2.94 18.89 25.74
N PHE A 173 3.68 18.82 24.63
CA PHE A 173 4.77 19.75 24.32
C PHE A 173 4.39 20.77 23.24
N ALA A 174 3.83 20.31 22.11
CA ALA A 174 3.48 21.20 21.01
C ALA A 174 2.11 21.88 21.19
N LYS A 175 1.26 21.38 22.11
CA LYS A 175 -0.10 21.88 22.41
C LYS A 175 -0.98 22.09 21.16
N LEU A 176 -0.82 21.21 20.17
CA LEU A 176 -1.57 21.31 18.91
C LEU A 176 -3.03 20.89 19.11
N SER A 177 -3.92 21.55 18.38
CA SER A 177 -5.32 21.13 18.24
C SER A 177 -5.44 19.80 17.50
N GLU A 178 -6.57 19.12 17.67
CA GLU A 178 -6.84 17.84 17.02
C GLU A 178 -6.88 17.93 15.49
N THR A 179 -7.17 19.12 14.95
CA THR A 179 -7.11 19.39 13.50
C THR A 179 -5.69 19.63 13.00
N GLU A 180 -4.80 20.15 13.83
CA GLU A 180 -3.39 20.44 13.47
C GLU A 180 -2.50 19.21 13.56
N LYS A 181 -2.76 18.29 14.50
CA LYS A 181 -1.94 17.08 14.71
C LYS A 181 -1.76 16.24 13.42
N PRO A 182 -2.81 15.93 12.64
CA PRO A 182 -2.62 15.18 11.41
C PRO A 182 -1.89 16.00 10.33
N LEU A 183 -2.14 17.31 10.28
CA LEU A 183 -1.48 18.21 9.32
C LEU A 183 0.03 18.28 9.58
N ILE A 184 0.47 18.46 10.83
CA ILE A 184 1.91 18.49 11.14
C ILE A 184 2.57 17.15 10.81
N VAL A 185 1.90 16.02 11.02
CA VAL A 185 2.43 14.70 10.65
C VAL A 185 2.58 14.58 9.13
N GLY A 186 1.52 14.87 8.37
CA GLY A 186 1.57 14.82 6.90
C GLY A 186 2.60 15.77 6.32
N GLY A 187 2.62 17.03 6.76
CA GLY A 187 3.56 18.05 6.31
C GLY A 187 5.01 17.71 6.67
N ALA A 188 5.28 17.25 7.89
CA ALA A 188 6.62 16.86 8.29
C ALA A 188 7.13 15.62 7.54
N LEU A 189 6.26 14.64 7.24
CA LEU A 189 6.65 13.50 6.40
C LEU A 189 7.00 13.94 4.97
N ILE A 190 6.25 14.89 4.39
CA ILE A 190 6.62 15.50 3.10
C ILE A 190 7.96 16.22 3.22
N ALA A 191 8.16 17.05 4.25
CA ALA A 191 9.40 17.78 4.43
C ALA A 191 10.61 16.83 4.53
N LEU A 192 10.47 15.71 5.24
CA LEU A 192 11.51 14.68 5.36
C LEU A 192 11.76 13.92 4.04
N TYR A 193 10.83 13.97 3.09
CA TYR A 193 11.03 13.45 1.74
C TYR A 193 12.05 14.29 0.95
N ASP A 194 12.15 15.59 1.25
CA ASP A 194 13.23 16.43 0.73
C ASP A 194 14.55 16.00 1.36
N ARG A 195 15.45 15.45 0.53
CA ARG A 195 16.72 14.90 0.98
C ARG A 195 17.60 15.96 1.63
N THR A 196 17.64 17.16 1.07
CA THR A 196 18.48 18.26 1.56
C THR A 196 18.02 18.74 2.93
N PHE A 197 16.72 18.88 3.13
CA PHE A 197 16.11 19.21 4.41
C PHE A 197 16.38 18.10 5.43
N ARG A 198 16.12 16.84 5.08
CA ARG A 198 16.34 15.69 5.97
C ARG A 198 17.78 15.60 6.46
N GLU A 199 18.76 15.85 5.59
CA GLU A 199 20.18 15.82 5.96
C GLU A 199 20.63 17.02 6.81
N SER A 200 19.87 18.12 6.83
CA SER A 200 20.32 19.38 7.45
C SER A 200 19.43 19.93 8.58
N TYR A 201 18.19 19.46 8.76
CA TYR A 201 17.24 20.08 9.70
C TYR A 201 17.75 20.12 11.15
N ASN A 202 18.53 19.12 11.55
CA ASN A 202 19.12 19.00 12.89
C ASN A 202 20.26 20.02 13.15
N THR A 203 20.78 20.67 12.11
CA THR A 203 21.81 21.72 12.20
C THR A 203 21.24 23.14 12.10
N ILE A 204 19.92 23.27 11.87
CA ILE A 204 19.28 24.59 11.75
C ILE A 204 19.31 25.29 13.12
N PRO A 205 19.89 26.50 13.24
CA PRO A 205 20.32 27.06 14.52
C PRO A 205 19.19 27.58 15.41
N THR A 206 17.98 27.79 14.87
CA THR A 206 16.86 28.32 15.65
C THR A 206 15.56 27.60 15.28
N ALA A 207 14.68 27.43 16.27
CA ALA A 207 13.38 26.79 16.07
C ALA A 207 12.50 27.55 15.07
N GLN A 208 12.51 28.89 15.10
CA GLN A 208 11.80 29.71 14.11
C GLN A 208 12.29 29.46 12.68
N ARG A 209 13.62 29.37 12.48
CA ARG A 209 14.19 29.05 11.17
C ARG A 209 13.82 27.63 10.77
N LEU A 210 13.93 26.65 11.66
CA LEU A 210 13.54 25.26 11.40
C LEU A 210 12.08 25.15 10.95
N ALA A 211 11.17 25.85 11.61
CA ALA A 211 9.76 25.86 11.25
C ALA A 211 9.52 26.44 9.85
N SER A 212 10.20 27.55 9.52
CA SER A 212 10.12 28.18 8.20
C SER A 212 10.70 27.28 7.12
N GLU A 213 11.84 26.63 7.40
CA GLU A 213 12.50 25.69 6.50
C GLU A 213 11.69 24.41 6.29
N THR A 214 10.94 23.97 7.31
CA THR A 214 10.01 22.83 7.19
C THR A 214 8.91 23.13 6.18
N VAL A 215 8.26 24.30 6.27
CA VAL A 215 7.24 24.72 5.30
C VAL A 215 7.83 24.89 3.90
N ARG A 216 9.05 25.44 3.80
CA ARG A 216 9.77 25.55 2.53
C ARG A 216 10.06 24.19 1.90
N ALA A 217 10.48 23.20 2.70
CA ALA A 217 10.72 21.84 2.24
C ALA A 217 9.42 21.18 1.73
N ILE A 218 8.29 21.40 2.41
CA ILE A 218 6.97 20.96 1.92
C ILE A 218 6.72 21.56 0.53
N GLN A 219 6.87 22.88 0.39
CA GLN A 219 6.67 23.56 -0.88
C GLN A 219 7.55 23.00 -1.99
N GLN A 220 8.84 22.80 -1.72
CA GLN A 220 9.80 22.29 -2.69
C GLN A 220 9.41 20.89 -3.20
N VAL A 221 9.00 19.99 -2.31
CA VAL A 221 8.52 18.65 -2.71
C VAL A 221 7.24 18.73 -3.56
N LEU A 222 6.35 19.68 -3.28
CA LEU A 222 5.16 19.92 -4.09
C LEU A 222 5.50 20.44 -5.49
N GLU A 223 6.47 21.36 -5.60
CA GLU A 223 6.96 21.93 -6.85
C GLU A 223 7.64 20.86 -7.72
N ASP A 224 8.52 20.04 -7.13
CA ASP A 224 9.20 18.92 -7.81
C ASP A 224 8.23 17.84 -8.31
N SER A 225 7.02 17.83 -7.75
CA SER A 225 5.98 16.86 -8.08
C SER A 225 5.09 17.26 -9.28
N ASN A 226 5.47 18.28 -10.06
CA ASN A 226 4.75 18.81 -11.23
C ASN A 226 3.27 19.16 -10.94
N ILE A 227 3.01 19.80 -9.80
CA ILE A 227 1.68 20.33 -9.45
C ILE A 227 1.54 21.75 -10.01
N ASP A 228 0.34 22.10 -10.47
CA ASP A 228 0.01 23.48 -10.84
C ASP A 228 0.17 24.46 -9.67
N GLY A 229 0.71 25.65 -9.93
CA GLY A 229 1.07 26.63 -8.90
C GLY A 229 -0.10 27.08 -8.01
N ASP A 230 -1.31 27.22 -8.56
CA ASP A 230 -2.49 27.61 -7.77
C ASP A 230 -2.93 26.49 -6.82
N LYS A 231 -2.75 25.24 -7.27
CA LYS A 231 -2.99 24.06 -6.45
C LYS A 231 -1.94 23.89 -5.36
N ILE A 232 -0.67 24.22 -5.62
CA ILE A 232 0.40 24.23 -4.60
C ILE A 232 0.03 25.19 -3.46
N ASN A 233 -0.37 26.41 -3.78
CA ASN A 233 -0.78 27.40 -2.77
C ASN A 233 -1.93 26.90 -1.89
N SER A 234 -2.91 26.23 -2.50
CA SER A 234 -4.04 25.63 -1.79
C SER A 234 -3.63 24.49 -0.85
N ILE A 235 -2.59 23.71 -1.21
CA ILE A 235 -2.05 22.62 -0.39
C ILE A 235 -1.17 23.17 0.75
N ILE A 236 -0.37 24.22 0.49
CA ILE A 236 0.56 24.79 1.48
C ILE A 236 -0.17 25.54 2.58
N GLN A 237 -1.28 26.21 2.28
CA GLN A 237 -1.95 27.08 3.23
C GLN A 237 -2.29 26.36 4.56
N PRO A 238 -2.85 25.13 4.57
CA PRO A 238 -3.05 24.36 5.80
C PRO A 238 -1.78 24.03 6.60
N TYR A 239 -0.59 24.08 6.00
CA TYR A 239 0.70 23.86 6.67
C TYR A 239 1.36 25.15 7.16
N SER A 240 0.83 26.34 6.81
CA SER A 240 1.47 27.61 7.16
C SER A 240 1.56 27.85 8.67
N PHE A 241 0.67 27.24 9.46
CA PHE A 241 0.68 27.37 10.92
C PHE A 241 2.01 26.88 11.53
N ILE A 242 2.70 25.93 10.89
CA ILE A 242 3.98 25.38 11.37
C ILE A 242 4.98 26.51 11.62
N ALA A 243 5.06 27.47 10.68
CA ALA A 243 6.01 28.57 10.73
C ALA A 243 5.70 29.64 11.80
N VAL A 244 4.48 29.66 12.34
CA VAL A 244 4.01 30.70 13.28
C VAL A 244 3.53 30.14 14.62
N HIS A 245 3.44 28.83 14.77
CA HIS A 245 2.89 28.20 15.98
C HIS A 245 3.84 28.40 17.18
N PRO A 246 3.38 29.01 18.29
CA PRO A 246 4.24 29.45 19.39
C PRO A 246 5.10 28.37 20.02
N GLU A 247 4.62 27.12 20.08
CA GLU A 247 5.36 26.01 20.69
C GLU A 247 6.25 25.26 19.68
N LEU A 248 5.96 25.34 18.38
CA LEU A 248 6.80 24.73 17.33
C LEU A 248 8.00 25.61 16.99
N THR A 249 7.87 26.92 17.16
CA THR A 249 8.91 27.91 16.91
C THR A 249 9.79 28.19 18.14
N LYS A 250 9.68 27.38 19.20
CA LYS A 250 10.44 27.51 20.45
C LYS A 250 11.13 26.20 20.86
N GLY A 251 12.26 26.36 21.53
CA GLY A 251 13.03 25.26 22.11
C GLY A 251 13.32 24.17 21.09
N ASP A 252 13.22 22.91 21.54
CA ASP A 252 13.54 21.74 20.71
C ASP A 252 12.28 20.99 20.23
N THR A 253 11.09 21.58 20.35
CA THR A 253 9.81 20.89 20.10
C THR A 253 9.74 20.32 18.68
N LEU A 254 9.96 21.17 17.66
CA LEU A 254 9.85 20.75 16.26
C LEU A 254 11.00 19.81 15.86
N VAL A 255 12.24 20.07 16.26
CA VAL A 255 13.39 19.20 15.93
C VAL A 255 13.23 17.81 16.56
N THR A 256 12.70 17.74 17.78
CA THR A 256 12.44 16.48 18.47
C THR A 256 11.33 15.71 17.77
N PHE A 257 10.24 16.38 17.40
CA PHE A 257 9.17 15.78 16.61
C PHE A 257 9.65 15.24 15.25
N LEU A 258 10.47 16.01 14.52
CA LEU A 258 11.07 15.58 13.26
C LEU A 258 11.96 14.34 13.44
N LYS A 259 12.79 14.29 14.48
CA LYS A 259 13.59 13.11 14.82
C LYS A 259 12.71 11.89 15.16
N MET A 260 11.61 12.10 15.88
CA MET A 260 10.67 11.02 16.21
C MET A 260 10.05 10.44 14.94
N LEU A 261 9.64 11.29 13.99
CA LEU A 261 9.11 10.83 12.71
C LEU A 261 10.18 10.16 11.84
N GLU A 262 11.35 10.75 11.68
CA GLU A 262 12.43 10.19 10.86
C GLU A 262 12.83 8.79 11.33
N ASN A 263 13.06 8.63 12.64
CA ASN A 263 13.58 7.37 13.19
C ASN A 263 12.54 6.23 13.24
N ASN A 264 11.25 6.54 13.35
CA ASN A 264 10.24 5.54 13.64
C ASN A 264 9.17 5.38 12.54
N VAL A 265 9.04 6.36 11.65
CA VAL A 265 7.90 6.48 10.73
C VAL A 265 8.38 6.64 9.29
N TYR A 266 9.32 7.54 9.01
CA TYR A 266 9.75 7.87 7.65
C TYR A 266 10.15 6.62 6.83
N HIS A 267 11.01 5.76 7.37
CA HIS A 267 11.46 4.54 6.67
C HIS A 267 10.33 3.53 6.38
N SER A 268 9.28 3.54 7.20
CA SER A 268 8.08 2.72 7.00
C SER A 268 7.11 3.32 5.97
N THR A 269 7.34 4.57 5.53
CA THR A 269 6.46 5.27 4.58
C THR A 269 6.57 4.69 3.15
N TYR A 270 7.63 3.93 2.88
CA TYR A 270 7.79 3.14 1.65
C TYR A 270 7.03 1.81 1.68
N SER A 271 6.41 1.44 2.81
CA SER A 271 5.51 0.30 2.89
C SER A 271 4.13 0.67 2.33
N SER A 272 3.32 -0.33 1.96
CA SER A 272 1.95 -0.11 1.44
C SER A 272 0.97 0.48 2.47
N ILE A 273 1.39 0.75 3.70
CA ILE A 273 0.56 1.16 4.83
C ILE A 273 0.17 2.65 4.75
N ASP A 274 -1.11 2.95 4.99
CA ASP A 274 -1.66 4.32 5.01
C ASP A 274 -1.29 5.03 6.31
N MET A 275 -0.04 5.46 6.41
CA MET A 275 0.49 6.05 7.63
C MET A 275 -0.25 7.32 8.02
N VAL A 276 -0.46 8.26 7.10
CA VAL A 276 -1.18 9.51 7.41
C VAL A 276 -2.62 9.22 7.86
N GLY A 277 -3.30 8.28 7.19
CA GLY A 277 -4.65 7.85 7.57
C GLY A 277 -4.70 7.15 8.93
N GLU A 278 -3.76 6.25 9.24
CA GLU A 278 -3.71 5.56 10.54
C GLU A 278 -3.40 6.52 11.69
N PHE A 279 -2.47 7.46 11.52
CA PHE A 279 -2.20 8.52 12.49
C PHE A 279 -3.43 9.40 12.72
N TYR A 280 -4.13 9.80 11.65
CA TYR A 280 -5.37 10.57 11.75
C TYR A 280 -6.45 9.81 12.53
N LYS A 281 -6.69 8.54 12.19
CA LYS A 281 -7.66 7.67 12.89
C LYS A 281 -7.31 7.56 14.37
N GLU A 282 -6.05 7.30 14.69
CA GLU A 282 -5.60 7.16 16.07
C GLU A 282 -5.76 8.47 16.85
N PHE A 283 -5.42 9.62 16.26
CA PHE A 283 -5.63 10.92 16.91
C PHE A 283 -7.10 11.21 17.18
N LEU A 284 -7.99 10.90 16.22
CA LEU A 284 -9.43 11.05 16.41
C LEU A 284 -9.99 10.22 17.56
N ARG A 285 -9.44 9.05 17.87
CA ARG A 285 -9.94 8.20 18.98
C ARG A 285 -9.85 8.88 20.33
N TYR A 286 -8.89 9.78 20.53
CA TYR A 286 -8.72 10.52 21.77
C TYR A 286 -9.64 11.74 21.89
N THR A 287 -10.32 12.13 20.80
CA THR A 287 -11.25 13.28 20.77
C THR A 287 -12.64 12.96 21.31
N GLY A 288 -13.00 11.67 21.42
CA GLY A 288 -14.33 11.20 21.83
C GLY A 288 -14.72 11.46 23.29
N GLY A 289 -13.87 12.13 24.08
CA GLY A 289 -14.22 12.59 25.44
C GLY A 289 -15.02 13.89 25.46
N ASP A 290 -14.82 14.76 24.46
CA ASP A 290 -15.55 16.03 24.34
C ASP A 290 -16.66 15.86 23.31
N LYS A 291 -17.89 16.16 23.70
CA LYS A 291 -19.16 15.95 22.95
C LYS A 291 -19.30 16.77 21.64
N LYS A 292 -18.18 17.15 21.01
CA LYS A 292 -18.05 17.80 19.71
C LYS A 292 -16.93 17.13 18.90
N GLY A 293 -17.05 15.83 18.64
CA GLY A 293 -16.24 15.21 17.58
C GLY A 293 -16.41 16.03 16.29
N LEU A 294 -15.34 16.18 15.50
CA LEU A 294 -15.31 17.01 14.28
C LEU A 294 -16.39 16.64 13.22
N GLY A 295 -17.21 15.62 13.46
CA GLY A 295 -18.20 15.09 12.53
C GLY A 295 -17.57 14.38 11.33
N ILE A 296 -16.23 14.26 11.32
CA ILE A 296 -15.46 13.63 10.26
C ILE A 296 -15.36 12.13 10.55
N VAL A 297 -15.85 11.33 9.60
CA VAL A 297 -15.75 9.88 9.64
C VAL A 297 -14.84 9.45 8.49
N LEU A 298 -13.63 9.01 8.81
CA LEU A 298 -12.76 8.39 7.81
C LEU A 298 -13.22 6.97 7.52
N THR A 299 -13.20 6.59 6.25
CA THR A 299 -13.48 5.22 5.83
C THR A 299 -12.32 4.31 6.26
N PRO A 300 -12.55 3.22 7.03
CA PRO A 300 -11.50 2.28 7.39
C PRO A 300 -10.90 1.58 6.16
N THR A 301 -9.61 1.25 6.21
CA THR A 301 -8.85 0.69 5.07
C THR A 301 -9.43 -0.64 4.57
N HIS A 302 -9.83 -1.52 5.47
CA HIS A 302 -10.48 -2.78 5.10
C HIS A 302 -11.81 -2.58 4.37
N VAL A 303 -12.51 -1.45 4.61
CA VAL A 303 -13.75 -1.09 3.90
C VAL A 303 -13.44 -0.55 2.51
N THR A 304 -12.44 0.32 2.37
CA THR A 304 -12.03 0.86 1.05
C THR A 304 -11.49 -0.25 0.15
N GLU A 305 -10.71 -1.19 0.69
CA GLU A 305 -10.24 -2.40 -0.01
C GLU A 305 -11.39 -3.33 -0.42
N LEU A 306 -12.35 -3.57 0.48
CA LEU A 306 -13.53 -4.36 0.15
C LEU A 306 -14.32 -3.74 -1.02
N PHE A 307 -14.51 -2.43 -1.02
CA PHE A 307 -15.20 -1.72 -2.10
C PHE A 307 -14.44 -1.84 -3.42
N CYS A 308 -13.11 -1.79 -3.41
CA CYS A 308 -12.30 -2.05 -4.61
C CYS A 308 -12.52 -3.47 -5.15
N LYS A 309 -12.54 -4.47 -4.26
CA LYS A 309 -12.83 -5.87 -4.62
C LYS A 309 -14.24 -6.02 -5.19
N LEU A 310 -15.25 -5.39 -4.58
CA LEU A 310 -16.65 -5.43 -5.03
C LEU A 310 -16.86 -4.71 -6.36
N ALA A 311 -16.18 -3.59 -6.58
CA ALA A 311 -16.22 -2.85 -7.84
C ALA A 311 -15.48 -3.57 -8.98
N ASN A 312 -14.72 -4.64 -8.67
CA ASN A 312 -13.93 -5.42 -9.62
C ASN A 312 -13.07 -4.51 -10.52
N LEU A 313 -12.25 -3.68 -9.87
CA LEU A 313 -11.35 -2.75 -10.55
C LEU A 313 -10.41 -3.49 -11.51
N THR A 314 -10.01 -2.78 -12.56
CA THR A 314 -9.03 -3.20 -13.57
C THR A 314 -8.04 -2.06 -13.82
N VAL A 315 -6.88 -2.35 -14.43
CA VAL A 315 -5.89 -1.33 -14.83
C VAL A 315 -6.44 -0.22 -15.75
N ASN A 316 -7.62 -0.42 -16.35
CA ASN A 316 -8.31 0.55 -17.20
C ASN A 316 -9.44 1.30 -16.49
N SER A 317 -9.68 1.02 -15.21
CA SER A 317 -10.73 1.69 -14.44
C SER A 317 -10.32 3.12 -14.15
N VAL A 318 -11.28 4.04 -14.24
CA VAL A 318 -11.14 5.42 -13.78
C VAL A 318 -12.04 5.58 -12.57
N VAL A 319 -11.43 5.75 -11.40
CA VAL A 319 -12.12 5.81 -10.10
C VAL A 319 -12.32 7.27 -9.71
N VAL A 320 -13.56 7.62 -9.39
CA VAL A 320 -13.91 8.93 -8.83
C VAL A 320 -14.39 8.81 -7.40
N ASP A 321 -13.84 9.67 -6.53
CA ASP A 321 -14.34 9.92 -5.19
C ASP A 321 -14.67 11.42 -5.02
N PRO A 322 -15.95 11.82 -5.08
CA PRO A 322 -16.35 13.22 -5.01
C PRO A 322 -16.32 13.80 -3.58
N CYS A 323 -16.02 13.00 -2.56
CA CYS A 323 -15.88 13.44 -1.17
C CYS A 323 -14.70 12.70 -0.52
N CYS A 324 -13.50 12.88 -1.08
CA CYS A 324 -12.42 11.93 -0.88
C CYS A 324 -11.78 11.95 0.51
N GLY A 325 -12.05 12.96 1.35
CA GLY A 325 -11.47 13.06 2.68
C GLY A 325 -9.95 13.05 2.60
N THR A 326 -9.30 12.11 3.28
CA THR A 326 -7.84 11.90 3.24
C THR A 326 -7.36 11.03 2.07
N GLY A 327 -8.25 10.69 1.12
CA GLY A 327 -7.94 9.93 -0.09
C GLY A 327 -8.06 8.41 0.04
N GLY A 328 -8.69 7.87 1.09
CA GLY A 328 -8.70 6.44 1.40
C GLY A 328 -9.15 5.53 0.24
N PHE A 329 -10.28 5.85 -0.42
CA PHE A 329 -10.74 5.07 -1.58
C PHE A 329 -9.77 5.16 -2.77
N LEU A 330 -9.24 6.35 -3.05
CA LEU A 330 -8.30 6.55 -4.15
C LEU A 330 -6.99 5.80 -3.93
N ILE A 331 -6.52 5.74 -2.69
CA ILE A 331 -5.32 4.98 -2.30
C ILE A 331 -5.54 3.48 -2.45
N SER A 332 -6.64 2.95 -1.93
CA SER A 332 -6.96 1.52 -2.08
C SER A 332 -7.15 1.14 -3.54
N ALA A 333 -7.82 1.99 -4.33
CA ALA A 333 -8.00 1.78 -5.76
C ALA A 333 -6.66 1.82 -6.52
N MET A 334 -5.80 2.79 -6.20
CA MET A 334 -4.45 2.89 -6.76
C MET A 334 -3.65 1.62 -6.46
N HIS A 335 -3.64 1.16 -5.21
CA HIS A 335 -2.91 -0.03 -4.81
C HIS A 335 -3.40 -1.29 -5.54
N ASP A 336 -4.72 -1.50 -5.61
CA ASP A 336 -5.30 -2.65 -6.31
C ASP A 336 -4.95 -2.63 -7.81
N MET A 337 -5.10 -1.47 -8.47
CA MET A 337 -4.76 -1.33 -9.89
C MET A 337 -3.26 -1.45 -10.18
N LEU A 338 -2.38 -0.90 -9.33
CA LEU A 338 -0.93 -1.04 -9.49
C LEU A 338 -0.47 -2.49 -9.29
N THR A 339 -1.08 -3.20 -8.35
CA THR A 339 -0.83 -4.64 -8.14
C THR A 339 -1.19 -5.43 -9.40
N GLN A 340 -2.30 -5.08 -10.06
CA GLN A 340 -2.69 -5.70 -11.33
C GLN A 340 -1.80 -5.29 -12.51
N ALA A 341 -1.22 -4.09 -12.49
CA ALA A 341 -0.31 -3.61 -13.54
C ALA A 341 1.06 -4.31 -13.52
N GLY A 342 1.44 -4.93 -12.41
CA GLY A 342 2.76 -5.57 -12.27
C GLY A 342 3.87 -4.55 -12.54
N ASP A 343 4.88 -4.93 -13.32
CA ASP A 343 6.01 -4.07 -13.67
C ASP A 343 5.79 -3.20 -14.92
N ASP A 344 4.57 -3.15 -15.46
CA ASP A 344 4.25 -2.29 -16.61
C ASP A 344 4.28 -0.81 -16.21
N THR A 345 5.44 -0.18 -16.43
CA THR A 345 5.69 1.22 -16.05
C THR A 345 4.74 2.21 -16.73
N ASP A 346 4.27 1.94 -17.95
CA ASP A 346 3.34 2.81 -18.66
C ASP A 346 1.93 2.71 -18.07
N LEU A 347 1.47 1.50 -17.73
CA LEU A 347 0.22 1.30 -17.02
C LEU A 347 0.27 1.91 -15.62
N GLN A 348 1.35 1.71 -14.87
CA GLN A 348 1.52 2.32 -13.55
C GLN A 348 1.45 3.85 -13.65
N LYS A 349 2.15 4.45 -14.61
CA LYS A 349 2.12 5.89 -14.85
C LYS A 349 0.72 6.37 -15.22
N LYS A 350 0.03 5.65 -16.10
CA LYS A 350 -1.37 5.96 -16.48
C LYS A 350 -2.30 5.92 -15.27
N ILE A 351 -2.19 4.89 -14.43
CA ILE A 351 -3.02 4.75 -13.22
C ILE A 351 -2.84 5.96 -12.32
N LYS A 352 -1.58 6.29 -12.01
CA LYS A 352 -1.21 7.39 -11.12
C LYS A 352 -1.62 8.76 -11.68
N GLN A 353 -1.44 8.99 -12.97
CA GLN A 353 -1.67 10.32 -13.56
C GLN A 353 -3.12 10.56 -13.97
N ASN A 354 -3.85 9.54 -14.43
CA ASN A 354 -5.11 9.74 -15.15
C ASN A 354 -6.32 9.03 -14.52
N ASN A 355 -6.11 7.91 -13.81
CA ASN A 355 -7.23 7.03 -13.45
C ASN A 355 -7.85 7.34 -12.08
N LEU A 356 -7.30 8.30 -11.32
CA LEU A 356 -7.75 8.62 -9.97
C LEU A 356 -8.23 10.06 -9.94
N VAL A 357 -9.50 10.28 -9.59
CA VAL A 357 -10.15 11.59 -9.53
C VAL A 357 -10.76 11.80 -8.16
N GLY A 358 -10.36 12.85 -7.46
CA GLY A 358 -10.85 13.13 -6.10
C GLY A 358 -11.29 14.57 -5.95
N ILE A 359 -12.39 14.78 -5.24
CA ILE A 359 -12.83 16.11 -4.84
C ILE A 359 -12.94 16.16 -3.32
N GLU A 360 -12.40 17.21 -2.72
CA GLU A 360 -12.52 17.46 -1.28
C GLU A 360 -12.75 18.95 -1.04
N GLN A 361 -13.77 19.28 -0.24
CA GLN A 361 -14.16 20.66 0.01
C GLN A 361 -13.32 21.30 1.13
N SER A 362 -12.95 20.54 2.15
CA SER A 362 -12.18 21.03 3.30
C SER A 362 -10.71 21.21 2.92
N PRO A 363 -10.13 22.43 3.04
CA PRO A 363 -8.72 22.66 2.73
C PRO A 363 -7.77 21.74 3.52
N ASN A 364 -8.05 21.51 4.80
CA ASN A 364 -7.23 20.64 5.64
C ASN A 364 -7.27 19.17 5.16
N MET A 365 -8.46 18.66 4.81
CA MET A 365 -8.60 17.29 4.32
C MET A 365 -7.99 17.13 2.93
N PHE A 366 -8.17 18.14 2.08
CA PHE A 366 -7.57 18.20 0.75
C PHE A 366 -6.03 18.16 0.82
N ALA A 367 -5.42 18.93 1.72
CA ALA A 367 -3.98 18.92 1.95
C ALA A 367 -3.49 17.55 2.45
N LEU A 368 -4.23 16.91 3.37
CA LEU A 368 -3.93 15.54 3.83
C LEU A 368 -4.06 14.52 2.69
N ALA A 369 -5.10 14.59 1.86
CA ALA A 369 -5.23 13.72 0.69
C ALA A 369 -4.06 13.90 -0.29
N CYS A 370 -3.71 15.15 -0.61
CA CYS A 370 -2.56 15.43 -1.47
C CYS A 370 -1.27 14.85 -0.87
N SER A 371 -1.05 15.04 0.43
CA SER A 371 0.11 14.49 1.13
C SER A 371 0.18 12.97 1.04
N ASN A 372 -0.95 12.32 1.29
CA ASN A 372 -1.02 10.87 1.30
C ASN A 372 -0.75 10.27 -0.09
N MET A 373 -1.22 10.93 -1.15
CA MET A 373 -0.93 10.54 -2.53
C MET A 373 0.54 10.79 -2.92
N ILE A 374 1.15 11.87 -2.44
CA ILE A 374 2.56 12.20 -2.72
C ILE A 374 3.50 11.18 -2.09
N LEU A 375 3.29 10.88 -0.80
CA LEU A 375 4.13 9.94 -0.05
C LEU A 375 4.15 8.52 -0.66
N ARG A 376 3.15 8.19 -1.49
CA ARG A 376 2.99 6.89 -2.17
C ARG A 376 3.49 6.87 -3.62
N GLY A 377 4.22 7.90 -4.04
CA GLY A 377 4.82 7.94 -5.38
C GLY A 377 3.84 8.35 -6.49
N ASP A 378 2.92 9.26 -6.13
CA ASP A 378 1.98 10.02 -6.96
C ASP A 378 0.67 9.34 -7.36
N GLY A 379 -0.43 10.06 -7.11
CA GLY A 379 -1.77 9.88 -7.66
C GLY A 379 -2.64 11.13 -7.46
N LYS A 380 -1.99 12.31 -7.35
CA LYS A 380 -2.62 13.56 -6.91
C LYS A 380 -3.15 14.41 -8.07
N ALA A 381 -2.81 14.06 -9.31
CA ALA A 381 -2.98 14.89 -10.49
C ALA A 381 -4.41 15.44 -10.60
N ASN A 382 -5.40 14.57 -10.40
CA ASN A 382 -6.81 14.93 -10.57
C ASN A 382 -7.56 15.12 -9.23
N LEU A 383 -6.84 15.47 -8.16
CA LEU A 383 -7.45 16.00 -6.93
C LEU A 383 -7.86 17.46 -7.12
N LYS A 384 -9.08 17.84 -6.72
CA LYS A 384 -9.55 19.23 -6.74
C LYS A 384 -10.13 19.65 -5.41
N MET A 385 -9.83 20.88 -5.00
CA MET A 385 -10.37 21.47 -3.78
C MET A 385 -11.66 22.23 -4.10
N GLY A 386 -12.73 21.93 -3.37
CA GLY A 386 -14.01 22.63 -3.45
C GLY A 386 -15.21 21.70 -3.44
N SER A 387 -16.40 22.26 -3.68
CA SER A 387 -17.63 21.48 -3.74
C SER A 387 -17.66 20.60 -5.00
N CYS A 388 -17.98 19.31 -4.84
CA CYS A 388 -18.11 18.38 -5.97
C CYS A 388 -19.21 18.78 -6.96
N PHE A 389 -20.20 19.56 -6.53
CA PHE A 389 -21.24 20.09 -7.41
C PHE A 389 -20.69 21.13 -8.40
N GLY A 390 -19.60 21.83 -8.05
CA GLY A 390 -18.90 22.77 -8.93
C GLY A 390 -17.96 22.09 -9.95
N PHE A 391 -17.66 20.80 -9.78
CA PHE A 391 -16.72 20.07 -10.64
C PHE A 391 -17.38 19.01 -11.53
N ARG A 392 -18.71 19.04 -11.70
CA ARG A 392 -19.47 18.04 -12.50
C ARG A 392 -18.89 17.84 -13.89
N ASP A 393 -18.65 18.92 -14.64
CA ASP A 393 -18.14 18.82 -16.01
C ASP A 393 -16.69 18.35 -16.06
N SER A 394 -15.88 18.81 -15.10
CA SER A 394 -14.52 18.31 -14.93
C SER A 394 -14.49 16.81 -14.63
N ILE A 395 -15.37 16.31 -13.77
CA ILE A 395 -15.47 14.88 -13.44
C ILE A 395 -15.89 14.10 -14.69
N LYS A 396 -16.92 14.57 -15.41
CA LYS A 396 -17.40 13.95 -16.66
C LYS A 396 -16.30 13.86 -17.72
N ALA A 397 -15.43 14.86 -17.82
CA ALA A 397 -14.32 14.87 -18.78
C ALA A 397 -13.35 13.69 -18.58
N HIS A 398 -13.20 13.19 -17.35
CA HIS A 398 -12.35 12.02 -17.05
C HIS A 398 -13.02 10.69 -17.40
N ARG A 399 -14.31 10.68 -17.74
CA ARG A 399 -15.10 9.47 -18.06
C ARG A 399 -14.95 8.38 -16.99
N PRO A 400 -15.26 8.67 -15.72
CA PRO A 400 -15.11 7.70 -14.63
C PRO A 400 -15.91 6.43 -14.92
N THR A 401 -15.31 5.27 -14.66
CA THR A 401 -15.95 3.96 -14.81
C THR A 401 -16.48 3.44 -13.48
N VAL A 402 -15.96 3.94 -12.36
CA VAL A 402 -16.34 3.53 -11.00
C VAL A 402 -16.43 4.75 -10.09
N GLY A 403 -17.52 4.87 -9.34
CA GLY A 403 -17.66 5.85 -8.26
C GLY A 403 -17.57 5.16 -6.90
N MET A 404 -16.75 5.70 -6.00
CA MET A 404 -16.67 5.27 -4.60
C MET A 404 -16.83 6.50 -3.73
N ILE A 405 -17.74 6.46 -2.75
CA ILE A 405 -18.07 7.64 -1.96
C ILE A 405 -18.43 7.25 -0.53
N ASN A 406 -17.93 8.02 0.44
CA ASN A 406 -18.44 8.07 1.81
C ASN A 406 -18.77 9.55 2.11
N PRO A 407 -19.99 10.01 1.77
CA PRO A 407 -20.33 11.42 1.86
C PRO A 407 -20.51 11.86 3.33
N PRO A 408 -20.45 13.18 3.62
CA PRO A 408 -20.75 13.69 4.95
C PRO A 408 -22.22 13.42 5.32
N TYR A 409 -22.45 12.82 6.50
CA TYR A 409 -23.79 12.44 6.95
C TYR A 409 -24.59 13.56 7.64
N SER A 410 -23.91 14.56 8.20
CA SER A 410 -24.51 15.55 9.11
C SER A 410 -24.47 17.00 8.60
N GLN A 411 -23.95 17.24 7.39
CA GLN A 411 -23.90 18.58 6.80
C GLN A 411 -25.26 18.97 6.20
N LYS A 412 -25.68 20.22 6.43
CA LYS A 412 -26.90 20.78 5.83
C LYS A 412 -26.61 21.20 4.39
N TRP A 413 -27.44 20.71 3.48
CA TRP A 413 -27.40 21.02 2.05
C TRP A 413 -27.90 22.45 1.82
N SER A 414 -27.19 23.21 0.98
CA SER A 414 -27.62 24.52 0.51
C SER A 414 -28.58 24.38 -0.68
N SER A 415 -29.27 25.46 -1.05
CA SER A 415 -30.10 25.50 -2.26
C SER A 415 -29.30 25.26 -3.54
N ASP A 416 -28.02 25.60 -3.53
CA ASP A 416 -27.12 25.53 -4.69
C ASP A 416 -26.59 24.10 -4.93
N ASP A 417 -26.83 23.17 -3.99
CA ASP A 417 -26.44 21.76 -4.08
C ASP A 417 -27.51 20.88 -4.79
N LYS A 418 -28.69 21.43 -5.10
CA LYS A 418 -29.84 20.69 -5.66
C LYS A 418 -29.78 20.46 -7.17
#